data_AF-A0A7S0NA77-F1
#
_entry.id   AF-A0A7S0NA77-F1
#
_cell.length_a   1.000
_cell.length_b   1.000
_cell.length_c   1.000
_cell.angle_alpha   90.00
_cell.angle_beta   90.00
_cell.angle_gamma   90.00
#
_symmetry.space_group_name_H-M   'P 1'
#
loop_
_entity.id
_entity.type
_entity.pdbx_description
1 polymer ?
#
loop_
_entity_poly.entity_id
_entity_poly.type
_entity_poly.pdbx_seq_one_letter_code
_entity_poly.pdbx_strand_id
1 'polypeptide(L)'
;GPFAAAVARIGPPGQPPNASLLARNLSFAVTPSPPHLFGQPPPAMSLDGRLTFAPADRQYGPANLSVRLVDEAAARGGAWNASEAQTIAVTIRPVNQEPTLVVPADVYVLKDSGRHVRPLFVESISPGPPNEGYQRVSALVDDASNPELFAAAPALSGNGTLTFEVAPYATGSSTVIVRAEDDGGTGADPDFPGTNSSVRHAFTVEVDAYNY
;
A
#
# COMPACT_ATOMS: atom_id res chain seq x y z
N GLY A 1 -53.50 29.59 -10.20
CA GLY A 1 -53.83 31.03 -10.12
C GLY A 1 -53.14 31.61 -8.89
N PRO A 2 -52.60 32.84 -8.95
CA PRO A 2 -51.35 33.20 -8.29
C PRO A 2 -51.49 34.20 -7.13
N PHE A 3 -50.46 34.34 -6.30
CA PHE A 3 -50.03 35.65 -5.81
C PHE A 3 -48.49 35.70 -5.73
N ALA A 4 -47.95 36.77 -6.29
CA ALA A 4 -46.54 37.08 -6.42
C ALA A 4 -46.01 37.83 -5.18
N ALA A 5 -44.72 37.69 -4.91
CA ALA A 5 -43.94 38.68 -4.15
C ALA A 5 -42.73 39.08 -4.99
N ALA A 6 -42.65 40.36 -5.29
CA ALA A 6 -41.63 40.99 -6.12
C ALA A 6 -40.29 41.11 -5.37
N VAL A 7 -39.18 40.96 -6.09
CA VAL A 7 -37.85 41.41 -5.65
C VAL A 7 -37.38 42.50 -6.61
N ALA A 8 -37.11 43.67 -6.04
CA ALA A 8 -36.71 44.88 -6.75
C ALA A 8 -35.32 44.75 -7.37
N ARG A 9 -35.18 45.20 -8.62
CA ARG A 9 -33.90 45.38 -9.32
C ARG A 9 -33.43 46.81 -9.11
N ILE A 10 -32.17 47.00 -8.72
CA ILE A 10 -31.43 48.22 -9.00
C ILE A 10 -30.39 47.86 -10.06
N GLY A 11 -30.68 48.21 -11.30
CA GLY A 11 -29.77 48.14 -12.44
C GLY A 11 -30.17 49.22 -13.46
N PRO A 12 -29.21 49.86 -14.14
CA PRO A 12 -29.48 51.00 -15.02
C PRO A 12 -30.40 50.63 -16.18
N PRO A 13 -31.18 51.60 -16.72
CA PRO A 13 -32.20 51.33 -17.73
C PRO A 13 -31.57 51.06 -19.10
N GLY A 14 -31.99 49.98 -19.77
CA GLY A 14 -31.84 49.89 -21.23
C GLY A 14 -31.21 48.64 -21.84
N GLN A 15 -31.28 47.46 -21.21
CA GLN A 15 -30.98 46.20 -21.93
C GLN A 15 -32.14 45.22 -21.77
N PRO A 16 -32.73 44.70 -22.87
CA PRO A 16 -33.82 43.73 -22.78
C PRO A 16 -33.35 42.50 -21.98
N PRO A 17 -34.24 41.83 -21.23
CA PRO A 17 -33.91 40.56 -20.62
C PRO A 17 -33.71 39.55 -21.75
N ASN A 18 -32.46 39.36 -22.17
CA ASN A 18 -32.15 38.28 -23.08
C ASN A 18 -32.20 36.99 -22.27
N ALA A 19 -33.41 36.44 -22.19
CA ALA A 19 -33.67 35.09 -21.72
C ALA A 19 -33.09 34.11 -22.75
N SER A 20 -31.79 33.85 -22.65
CA SER A 20 -31.16 32.58 -23.00
C SER A 20 -29.68 32.63 -22.62
N LEU A 21 -29.36 32.28 -21.37
CA LEU A 21 -28.04 31.78 -20.98
C LEU A 21 -28.07 30.25 -20.93
N LEU A 22 -28.86 29.63 -21.83
CA LEU A 22 -28.98 28.19 -21.93
C LEU A 22 -27.67 27.65 -22.53
N ALA A 23 -27.01 26.79 -21.76
CA ALA A 23 -25.68 26.21 -21.96
C ALA A 23 -24.51 27.21 -21.86
N ARG A 24 -24.24 27.69 -20.64
CA ARG A 24 -22.87 28.13 -20.32
C ARG A 24 -21.98 26.90 -20.36
N ASN A 25 -20.98 26.92 -21.24
CA ASN A 25 -20.01 25.84 -21.39
C ASN A 25 -19.03 25.91 -20.20
N LEU A 26 -19.51 25.52 -19.02
CA LEU A 26 -18.75 25.54 -17.77
C LEU A 26 -17.97 24.24 -17.61
N SER A 27 -16.70 24.35 -17.24
CA SER A 27 -15.85 23.20 -16.91
C SER A 27 -14.96 23.51 -15.71
N PHE A 28 -14.48 22.47 -15.02
CA PHE A 28 -13.44 22.65 -14.01
C PHE A 28 -12.07 22.37 -14.62
N ALA A 29 -11.17 23.35 -14.53
CA ALA A 29 -9.75 23.15 -14.75
C ALA A 29 -9.10 22.69 -13.44
N VAL A 30 -8.54 21.47 -13.44
CA VAL A 30 -7.85 20.88 -12.29
C VAL A 30 -6.37 20.76 -12.62
N THR A 31 -5.50 21.31 -11.78
CA THR A 31 -4.05 21.26 -11.95
C THR A 31 -3.40 20.61 -10.72
N PRO A 32 -2.86 19.39 -10.84
CA PRO A 32 -2.16 18.73 -9.75
C PRO A 32 -0.76 19.28 -9.54
N SER A 33 -0.31 19.31 -8.29
CA SER A 33 1.07 19.57 -7.91
C SER A 33 1.47 18.73 -6.70
N PRO A 34 2.53 17.91 -6.77
CA PRO A 34 3.32 17.63 -7.98
C PRO A 34 2.59 16.67 -8.94
N PRO A 35 2.70 16.85 -10.27
CA PRO A 35 1.90 16.11 -11.24
C PRO A 35 2.27 14.62 -11.36
N HIS A 36 3.51 14.24 -11.02
CA HIS A 36 3.98 12.85 -11.11
C HIS A 36 3.24 11.90 -10.15
N LEU A 37 2.54 12.42 -9.15
CA LEU A 37 1.75 11.62 -8.20
C LEU A 37 0.44 11.10 -8.79
N PHE A 38 0.03 11.56 -9.98
CA PHE A 38 -1.24 11.19 -10.60
C PHE A 38 -1.03 10.51 -11.96
N GLY A 39 -1.72 9.39 -12.14
CA GLY A 39 -1.75 8.60 -13.36
C GLY A 39 -2.69 9.17 -14.42
N GLN A 40 -3.00 8.34 -15.42
CA GLN A 40 -3.97 8.66 -16.48
C GLN A 40 -5.31 7.96 -16.20
N PRO A 41 -6.45 8.62 -16.45
CA PRO A 41 -6.58 10.04 -16.81
C PRO A 41 -6.17 10.97 -15.66
N PRO A 42 -5.74 12.22 -15.96
CA PRO A 42 -5.36 13.17 -14.93
C PRO A 42 -6.56 13.52 -14.02
N PRO A 43 -6.30 14.14 -12.86
CA PRO A 43 -7.36 14.59 -11.97
C PRO A 43 -8.36 15.48 -12.70
N ALA A 44 -9.65 15.19 -12.55
CA ALA A 44 -10.74 15.92 -13.17
C ALA A 44 -11.89 16.09 -12.18
N MET A 45 -12.68 17.14 -12.35
CA MET A 45 -13.85 17.41 -11.52
C MET A 45 -15.06 17.68 -12.41
N SER A 46 -16.18 17.01 -12.12
CA SER A 46 -17.46 17.28 -12.79
C SER A 46 -18.24 18.39 -12.09
N LEU A 47 -19.22 18.97 -12.79
CA LEU A 47 -20.01 20.11 -12.30
C LEU A 47 -20.89 19.79 -11.08
N ASP A 48 -21.12 18.51 -10.78
CA ASP A 48 -21.76 18.04 -9.55
C ASP A 48 -20.78 17.96 -8.36
N GLY A 49 -19.50 18.32 -8.56
CA GLY A 49 -18.46 18.35 -7.54
C GLY A 49 -17.73 17.03 -7.34
N ARG A 50 -17.97 16.01 -8.19
CA ARG A 50 -17.22 14.74 -8.08
C ARG A 50 -15.81 14.91 -8.65
N LEU A 51 -14.81 14.70 -7.79
CA LEU A 51 -13.41 14.62 -8.15
C LEU A 51 -13.05 13.17 -8.52
N THR A 52 -12.40 12.96 -9.66
CA THR A 52 -11.83 11.67 -10.06
C THR A 52 -10.34 11.83 -10.32
N PHE A 53 -9.54 10.91 -9.80
CA PHE A 53 -8.11 10.80 -10.08
C PHE A 53 -7.66 9.36 -9.86
N ALA A 54 -6.55 9.00 -10.48
CA ALA A 54 -5.83 7.76 -10.18
C ALA A 54 -4.44 8.15 -9.64
N PRO A 55 -3.98 7.59 -8.51
CA PRO A 55 -2.57 7.66 -8.13
C PRO A 55 -1.67 7.09 -9.24
N ALA A 56 -0.47 7.64 -9.40
CA ALA A 56 0.54 7.05 -10.26
C ALA A 56 1.21 5.83 -9.60
N ASP A 57 1.64 4.88 -10.41
CA ASP A 57 2.27 3.63 -9.93
C ASP A 57 3.46 3.91 -9.01
N ARG A 58 3.41 3.31 -7.81
CA ARG A 58 4.46 3.39 -6.78
C ARG A 58 4.82 4.82 -6.36
N GLN A 59 3.91 5.76 -6.55
CA GLN A 59 4.06 7.14 -6.10
C GLN A 59 3.23 7.37 -4.85
N TYR A 60 3.78 8.12 -3.91
CA TYR A 60 3.11 8.50 -2.66
C TYR A 60 3.63 9.86 -2.19
N GLY A 61 2.84 10.51 -1.34
CA GLY A 61 3.18 11.81 -0.76
C GLY A 61 2.02 12.80 -0.76
N PRO A 62 2.27 13.99 -0.21
CA PRO A 62 1.31 15.08 -0.23
C PRO A 62 1.21 15.68 -1.63
N ALA A 63 -0.01 16.03 -2.03
CA ALA A 63 -0.33 16.69 -3.27
C ALA A 63 -1.40 17.77 -3.06
N ASN A 64 -1.38 18.79 -3.90
CA ASN A 64 -2.40 19.81 -3.97
C ASN A 64 -3.04 19.79 -5.36
N LEU A 65 -4.38 19.84 -5.41
CA LEU A 65 -5.14 20.05 -6.63
C LEU A 65 -5.66 21.49 -6.64
N SER A 66 -5.19 22.29 -7.60
CA SER A 66 -5.72 23.63 -7.85
C SER A 66 -6.90 23.53 -8.81
N VAL A 67 -8.09 23.92 -8.36
CA VAL A 67 -9.34 23.85 -9.11
C VAL A 67 -9.85 25.25 -9.45
N ARG A 68 -10.17 25.50 -10.72
CA ARG A 68 -10.83 26.73 -11.19
C ARG A 68 -12.08 26.36 -12.00
N LEU A 69 -13.18 27.08 -11.80
CA LEU A 69 -14.33 27.01 -12.69
C LEU A 69 -14.08 27.92 -13.89
N VAL A 70 -14.20 27.39 -15.10
CA VAL A 70 -13.95 28.09 -16.36
C VAL A 70 -15.27 28.22 -17.13
N ASP A 71 -15.56 29.43 -17.62
CA ASP A 71 -16.63 29.70 -18.58
C ASP A 71 -16.03 29.75 -20.00
N GLU A 72 -16.12 28.63 -20.72
CA GLU A 72 -15.51 28.46 -22.04
C GLU A 72 -16.21 29.29 -23.13
N ALA A 73 -17.40 29.84 -22.85
CA ALA A 73 -18.08 30.74 -23.78
C ALA A 73 -17.43 32.14 -23.86
N ALA A 74 -16.55 32.49 -22.91
CA ALA A 74 -15.88 33.79 -22.82
C ALA A 74 -14.60 33.93 -23.69
N ALA A 75 -14.21 32.89 -24.46
CA ALA A 75 -13.03 32.87 -25.32
C ALA A 75 -13.03 33.93 -26.45
N ARG A 76 -14.11 34.71 -26.61
CA ARG A 76 -14.21 35.82 -27.59
C ARG A 76 -13.86 37.20 -26.99
N GLY A 77 -12.77 37.28 -26.21
CA GLY A 77 -12.06 38.54 -25.96
C GLY A 77 -12.22 39.22 -24.58
N GLY A 78 -12.57 38.50 -23.51
CA GLY A 78 -12.60 39.06 -22.15
C GLY A 78 -11.67 38.34 -21.17
N ALA A 79 -10.93 39.09 -20.34
CA ALA A 79 -9.94 38.60 -19.38
C ALA A 79 -10.51 37.87 -18.13
N TRP A 80 -11.82 37.63 -18.06
CA TRP A 80 -12.54 37.11 -16.89
C TRP A 80 -13.32 35.83 -17.23
N ASN A 81 -12.60 34.77 -17.58
CA ASN A 81 -13.19 33.49 -17.97
C ASN A 81 -12.97 32.37 -16.94
N ALA A 82 -12.33 32.65 -15.80
CA ALA A 82 -12.08 31.66 -14.76
C ALA A 82 -12.28 32.23 -13.35
N SER A 83 -12.72 31.40 -12.41
CA SER A 83 -12.76 31.73 -10.98
C SER A 83 -11.36 31.86 -10.38
N GLU A 84 -11.31 32.38 -9.16
CA GLU A 84 -10.16 32.14 -8.27
C GLU A 84 -9.92 30.64 -8.07
N ALA A 85 -8.65 30.28 -7.83
CA ALA A 85 -8.29 28.89 -7.57
C ALA A 85 -8.70 28.48 -6.15
N GLN A 86 -9.30 27.31 -6.04
CA GLN A 86 -9.46 26.60 -4.78
C GLN A 86 -8.46 25.46 -4.71
N THR A 87 -7.93 25.19 -3.52
CA THR A 87 -6.95 24.12 -3.31
C THR A 87 -7.56 22.99 -2.51
N ILE A 88 -7.43 21.78 -3.04
CA ILE A 88 -7.78 20.54 -2.34
C ILE A 88 -6.47 19.82 -2.00
N ALA A 89 -6.23 19.58 -0.72
CA ALA A 89 -5.10 18.78 -0.27
C ALA A 89 -5.45 17.29 -0.38
N VAL A 90 -4.57 16.53 -1.01
CA VAL A 90 -4.65 15.08 -1.17
C VAL A 90 -3.38 14.47 -0.61
N THR A 91 -3.48 13.35 0.09
CA THR A 91 -2.31 12.57 0.52
C THR A 91 -2.43 11.18 -0.06
N ILE A 92 -1.50 10.84 -0.95
CA ILE A 92 -1.36 9.48 -1.46
C ILE A 92 -0.48 8.74 -0.47
N ARG A 93 -1.02 7.70 0.17
CA ARG A 93 -0.28 6.89 1.14
C ARG A 93 0.45 5.77 0.40
N PRO A 94 1.67 5.39 0.83
CA PRO A 94 2.27 4.16 0.36
C PRO A 94 1.41 2.97 0.78
N VAL A 95 1.44 1.92 -0.03
CA VAL A 95 0.81 0.63 0.26
C VAL A 95 1.89 -0.30 0.76
N ASN A 96 1.64 -0.98 1.88
CA ASN A 96 2.58 -1.92 2.48
C ASN A 96 2.98 -3.01 1.48
N GLN A 97 4.28 -3.25 1.30
CA GLN A 97 4.81 -4.29 0.43
C GLN A 97 5.25 -5.49 1.25
N GLU A 98 5.26 -6.67 0.61
CA GLU A 98 5.64 -7.90 1.29
C GLU A 98 7.08 -7.83 1.86
N PRO A 99 7.30 -8.33 3.10
CA PRO A 99 8.63 -8.44 3.64
C PRO A 99 9.36 -9.60 2.97
N THR A 100 10.69 -9.63 3.11
CA THR A 100 11.51 -10.72 2.56
C THR A 100 12.37 -11.36 3.63
N LEU A 101 12.62 -12.66 3.46
CA LEU A 101 13.61 -13.40 4.23
C LEU A 101 14.45 -14.28 3.30
N VAL A 102 15.70 -14.51 3.67
CA VAL A 102 16.57 -15.50 3.02
C VAL A 102 16.95 -16.55 4.04
N VAL A 103 16.62 -17.80 3.71
CA VAL A 103 16.91 -18.99 4.52
C VAL A 103 17.95 -19.83 3.77
N PRO A 104 19.03 -20.28 4.43
CA PRO A 104 20.09 -21.06 3.83
C PRO A 104 19.63 -22.49 3.57
N ALA A 105 20.57 -23.32 3.10
CA ALA A 105 20.34 -24.73 2.82
C ALA A 105 19.98 -25.56 4.08
N ASP A 106 19.61 -26.81 3.82
CA ASP A 106 19.18 -27.80 4.79
C ASP A 106 20.11 -27.97 6.00
N VAL A 107 19.51 -28.37 7.12
CA VAL A 107 20.16 -28.57 8.41
C VAL A 107 20.36 -30.06 8.64
N TYR A 108 21.62 -30.47 8.78
CA TYR A 108 22.01 -31.84 9.11
C TYR A 108 22.49 -31.90 10.55
N VAL A 109 21.96 -32.84 11.32
CA VAL A 109 22.34 -33.10 12.72
C VAL A 109 22.33 -34.60 13.02
N LEU A 110 22.95 -34.99 14.12
CA LEU A 110 22.98 -36.39 14.54
C LEU A 110 21.81 -36.73 15.46
N LYS A 111 21.37 -37.98 15.41
CA LYS A 111 20.51 -38.57 16.44
C LYS A 111 21.09 -38.33 17.82
N ASP A 112 20.22 -38.04 18.79
CA ASP A 112 20.58 -37.78 20.20
C ASP A 112 21.53 -36.58 20.43
N SER A 113 21.69 -35.69 19.44
CA SER A 113 22.52 -34.48 19.59
C SER A 113 21.89 -33.38 20.47
N GLY A 114 20.65 -33.59 20.92
CA GLY A 114 19.95 -32.70 21.84
C GLY A 114 19.59 -31.35 21.21
N ARG A 115 19.83 -30.27 21.95
CA ARG A 115 19.42 -28.91 21.59
C ARG A 115 20.40 -28.26 20.61
N HIS A 116 19.85 -27.74 19.52
CA HIS A 116 20.56 -26.96 18.51
C HIS A 116 20.23 -25.48 18.60
N VAL A 117 21.25 -24.65 18.46
CA VAL A 117 21.15 -23.20 18.33
C VAL A 117 22.01 -22.81 17.14
N ARG A 118 21.39 -22.26 16.09
CA ARG A 118 22.08 -21.82 14.88
C ARG A 118 21.87 -20.30 14.73
N PRO A 119 22.77 -19.48 15.30
CA PRO A 119 22.74 -18.04 15.11
C PRO A 119 22.89 -17.68 13.64
N LEU A 120 22.29 -16.56 13.23
CA LEU A 120 22.35 -16.07 11.85
C LEU A 120 21.90 -17.13 10.82
N PHE A 121 20.94 -17.98 11.21
CA PHE A 121 20.35 -18.94 10.29
C PHE A 121 19.55 -18.21 9.22
N VAL A 122 18.70 -17.25 9.56
CA VAL A 122 18.13 -16.34 8.55
C VAL A 122 19.24 -15.35 8.13
N GLU A 123 19.71 -15.47 6.89
CA GLU A 123 20.85 -14.68 6.38
C GLU A 123 20.49 -13.21 6.18
N SER A 124 19.24 -12.93 5.81
CA SER A 124 18.71 -11.58 5.71
C SER A 124 17.21 -11.54 5.95
N ILE A 125 16.74 -10.46 6.57
CA ILE A 125 15.33 -10.13 6.76
C ILE A 125 15.15 -8.66 6.42
N SER A 126 14.14 -8.34 5.61
CA SER A 126 13.84 -6.97 5.19
C SER A 126 12.35 -6.70 5.31
N PRO A 127 11.93 -5.52 5.81
CA PRO A 127 10.51 -5.13 5.82
C PRO A 127 9.97 -4.89 4.42
N GLY A 128 10.85 -4.63 3.44
CA GLY A 128 10.46 -4.27 2.09
C GLY A 128 11.41 -3.21 1.53
N PRO A 129 10.96 -2.39 0.57
CA PRO A 129 11.73 -1.28 0.04
C PRO A 129 12.05 -0.18 1.08
N PRO A 130 12.97 0.75 0.78
CA PRO A 130 13.48 1.70 1.78
C PRO A 130 12.43 2.55 2.51
N ASN A 131 11.28 2.81 1.87
CA ASN A 131 10.16 3.53 2.47
C ASN A 131 9.37 2.73 3.51
N GLU A 132 9.81 1.51 3.83
CA GLU A 132 9.23 0.62 4.84
C GLU A 132 10.29 0.23 5.88
N GLY A 133 11.50 0.79 5.82
CA GLY A 133 12.60 0.49 6.75
C GLY A 133 12.31 0.81 8.23
N TYR A 134 11.19 1.48 8.53
CA TYR A 134 10.72 1.72 9.89
C TYR A 134 9.83 0.59 10.45
N GLN A 135 9.36 -0.32 9.61
CA GLN A 135 8.53 -1.45 10.02
C GLN A 135 9.38 -2.50 10.72
N ARG A 136 8.76 -3.22 11.65
CA ARG A 136 9.38 -4.34 12.37
C ARG A 136 9.02 -5.63 11.70
N VAL A 137 10.01 -6.49 11.48
CA VAL A 137 9.83 -7.80 10.87
C VAL A 137 10.14 -8.90 11.87
N SER A 138 9.29 -9.91 11.89
CA SER A 138 9.47 -11.15 12.66
C SER A 138 9.61 -12.33 11.71
N ALA A 139 10.54 -13.25 11.98
CA ALA A 139 10.59 -14.53 11.31
C ALA A 139 9.82 -15.58 12.12
N LEU A 140 8.98 -16.36 11.45
CA LEU A 140 8.04 -17.29 12.04
C LEU A 140 8.22 -18.68 11.43
N VAL A 141 8.01 -19.71 12.25
CA VAL A 141 7.86 -21.10 11.78
C VAL A 141 6.37 -21.39 11.68
N ASP A 142 5.90 -21.71 10.48
CA ASP A 142 4.50 -22.01 10.20
C ASP A 142 4.18 -23.49 10.40
N ASP A 143 5.10 -24.39 9.99
CA ASP A 143 4.87 -25.83 10.03
C ASP A 143 6.18 -26.62 10.10
N ALA A 144 6.10 -27.85 10.62
CA ALA A 144 7.13 -28.86 10.56
C ALA A 144 6.49 -30.20 10.20
N SER A 145 6.82 -30.76 9.04
CA SER A 145 6.13 -31.92 8.48
C SER A 145 6.24 -33.20 9.32
N ASN A 146 7.26 -33.29 10.18
CA ASN A 146 7.46 -34.40 11.11
C ASN A 146 7.76 -33.85 12.52
N PRO A 147 6.73 -33.42 13.27
CA PRO A 147 6.91 -32.78 14.58
C PRO A 147 7.51 -33.74 15.62
N GLU A 148 7.27 -35.05 15.51
CA GLU A 148 7.80 -36.09 16.40
C GLU A 148 9.33 -36.25 16.29
N LEU A 149 9.96 -35.67 15.26
CA LEU A 149 11.42 -35.58 15.15
C LEU A 149 12.03 -34.68 16.24
N PHE A 150 11.22 -33.83 16.88
CA PHE A 150 11.67 -32.79 17.78
C PHE A 150 11.11 -32.94 19.21
N ALA A 151 11.99 -32.94 20.21
CA ALA A 151 11.59 -32.75 21.62
C ALA A 151 11.19 -31.29 21.90
N ALA A 152 11.76 -30.34 21.17
CA ALA A 152 11.33 -28.95 21.13
C ALA A 152 11.29 -28.49 19.67
N ALA A 153 10.12 -28.05 19.23
CA ALA A 153 9.86 -27.67 17.85
C ALA A 153 10.81 -26.57 17.35
N PRO A 154 11.10 -26.54 16.03
CA PRO A 154 11.83 -25.44 15.41
C PRO A 154 11.19 -24.09 15.71
N ALA A 155 12.01 -23.13 16.11
CA ALA A 155 11.62 -21.75 16.34
C ALA A 155 12.67 -20.79 15.78
N LEU A 156 12.20 -19.65 15.26
CA LEU A 156 13.05 -18.54 14.82
C LEU A 156 12.90 -17.38 15.81
N SER A 157 13.99 -16.65 16.02
CA SER A 157 13.99 -15.40 16.79
C SER A 157 14.22 -14.20 15.88
N GLY A 158 13.92 -12.99 16.37
CA GLY A 158 14.02 -11.76 15.57
C GLY A 158 15.42 -11.39 15.07
N ASN A 159 16.48 -12.04 15.57
CA ASN A 159 17.84 -11.89 15.06
C ASN A 159 18.23 -12.99 14.04
N GLY A 160 17.27 -13.81 13.61
CA GLY A 160 17.50 -14.89 12.65
C GLY A 160 18.08 -16.18 13.25
N THR A 161 18.12 -16.34 14.58
CA THR A 161 18.60 -17.60 15.19
C THR A 161 17.52 -18.68 15.11
N LEU A 162 17.88 -19.85 14.57
CA LEU A 162 17.08 -21.06 14.60
C LEU A 162 17.41 -21.88 15.86
N THR A 163 16.37 -22.34 16.56
CA THR A 163 16.51 -23.28 17.68
C THR A 163 15.56 -24.45 17.54
N PHE A 164 16.01 -25.65 17.87
CA PHE A 164 15.19 -26.86 17.99
C PHE A 164 15.91 -27.87 18.90
N GLU A 165 15.20 -28.91 19.33
CA GLU A 165 15.80 -30.03 20.06
C GLU A 165 15.37 -31.35 19.42
N VAL A 166 16.34 -32.20 19.08
CA VAL A 166 16.07 -33.52 18.48
C VAL A 166 15.46 -34.44 19.52
N ALA A 167 14.37 -35.13 19.16
CA ALA A 167 13.76 -36.12 20.05
C ALA A 167 14.71 -37.33 20.28
N PRO A 168 14.77 -37.89 21.50
CA PRO A 168 15.58 -39.06 21.78
C PRO A 168 15.29 -40.22 20.82
N TYR A 169 16.33 -40.83 20.29
CA TYR A 169 16.31 -41.95 19.35
C TYR A 169 15.64 -41.67 17.99
N ALA A 170 15.22 -40.43 17.72
CA ALA A 170 14.58 -40.07 16.47
C ALA A 170 15.58 -39.99 15.31
N THR A 171 15.15 -40.41 14.13
CA THR A 171 15.88 -40.34 12.87
C THR A 171 14.92 -40.04 11.74
N GLY A 172 15.42 -39.43 10.67
CA GLY A 172 14.63 -39.10 9.49
C GLY A 172 14.68 -37.61 9.20
N SER A 173 13.71 -37.12 8.45
CA SER A 173 13.67 -35.73 8.01
C SER A 173 12.36 -35.03 8.38
N SER A 174 12.44 -33.71 8.53
CA SER A 174 11.29 -32.82 8.64
C SER A 174 11.51 -31.62 7.73
N THR A 175 10.57 -31.37 6.83
CA THR A 175 10.49 -30.09 6.11
C THR A 175 9.91 -29.05 7.05
N VAL A 176 10.64 -27.96 7.28
CA VAL A 176 10.22 -26.84 8.12
C VAL A 176 9.84 -25.68 7.21
N ILE A 177 8.62 -25.16 7.38
CA ILE A 177 8.10 -24.03 6.61
C ILE A 177 8.21 -22.78 7.48
N VAL A 178 8.79 -21.73 6.91
CA VAL A 178 9.02 -20.45 7.58
C VAL A 178 8.60 -19.28 6.71
N ARG A 179 8.32 -18.15 7.35
CA ARG A 179 7.97 -16.89 6.68
C ARG A 179 8.40 -15.69 7.51
N ALA A 180 8.44 -14.51 6.90
CA ALA A 180 8.53 -13.24 7.58
C ALA A 180 7.15 -12.58 7.67
N GLU A 181 6.95 -11.83 8.75
CA GLU A 181 5.78 -11.00 8.99
C GLU A 181 6.20 -9.60 9.44
N ASP A 182 5.73 -8.55 8.77
CA ASP A 182 5.91 -7.16 9.19
C ASP A 182 4.68 -6.56 9.88
N ASP A 183 4.87 -5.37 10.46
CA ASP A 183 3.82 -4.57 11.11
C ASP A 183 3.30 -3.40 10.26
N GLY A 184 3.58 -3.39 8.95
CA GLY A 184 3.19 -2.33 8.01
C GLY A 184 1.67 -2.22 7.76
N GLY A 185 0.96 -3.30 8.02
CA GLY A 185 -0.51 -3.38 7.98
C GLY A 185 -1.07 -3.64 6.58
N THR A 186 -2.30 -4.16 6.55
CA THR A 186 -3.05 -4.25 5.29
C THR A 186 -3.72 -2.90 5.01
N GLY A 187 -3.36 -2.25 3.91
CA GLY A 187 -3.90 -0.96 3.46
C GLY A 187 -5.42 -0.86 3.58
N ALA A 188 -5.92 0.36 3.79
CA ALA A 188 -7.35 0.63 3.97
C ALA A 188 -8.17 0.53 2.66
N ASP A 189 -7.50 0.52 1.52
CA ASP A 189 -8.12 0.40 0.21
C ASP A 189 -8.25 -1.09 -0.16
N PRO A 190 -9.47 -1.62 -0.38
CA PRO A 190 -9.65 -3.03 -0.74
C PRO A 190 -9.00 -3.40 -2.08
N ASP A 191 -8.78 -2.44 -2.98
CA ASP A 191 -8.10 -2.67 -4.25
C ASP A 191 -6.57 -2.68 -4.08
N PHE A 192 -6.06 -2.09 -2.99
CA PHE A 192 -4.64 -2.05 -2.63
C PHE A 192 -4.41 -2.39 -1.15
N PRO A 193 -4.71 -3.65 -0.76
CA PRO A 193 -4.77 -4.05 0.64
C PRO A 193 -3.39 -4.18 1.28
N GLY A 194 -2.27 -3.97 0.57
CA GLY A 194 -0.92 -4.24 1.07
C GLY A 194 -0.71 -5.70 1.49
N THR A 195 0.50 -6.03 1.97
CA THR A 195 0.82 -7.42 2.36
C THR A 195 1.85 -7.45 3.48
N ASN A 196 1.49 -8.04 4.63
CA ASN A 196 2.40 -8.18 5.78
C ASN A 196 3.19 -9.48 5.78
N SER A 197 2.84 -10.45 4.94
CA SER A 197 3.44 -11.78 4.97
C SER A 197 4.28 -12.00 3.74
N SER A 198 5.51 -12.44 3.94
CA SER A 198 6.35 -12.89 2.84
C SER A 198 5.79 -14.16 2.20
N VAL A 199 6.38 -14.51 1.05
CA VAL A 199 6.35 -15.90 0.56
C VAL A 199 6.89 -16.87 1.62
N ARG A 200 6.38 -18.10 1.60
CA ARG A 200 6.86 -19.18 2.48
C ARG A 200 8.14 -19.79 1.92
N HIS A 201 9.12 -19.98 2.78
CA HIS A 201 10.35 -20.70 2.49
C HIS A 201 10.35 -22.05 3.21
N ALA A 202 11.02 -23.03 2.63
CA ALA A 202 11.18 -24.35 3.23
C ALA A 202 12.66 -24.70 3.31
N PHE A 203 13.04 -25.36 4.40
CA PHE A 203 14.31 -26.06 4.53
C PHE A 203 14.06 -27.40 5.23
N THR A 204 14.97 -28.34 5.04
CA THR A 204 14.88 -29.67 5.65
C THR A 204 15.76 -29.72 6.89
N VAL A 205 15.26 -30.33 7.96
CA VAL A 205 16.10 -30.84 9.06
C VAL A 205 16.23 -32.35 8.86
N GLU A 206 17.46 -32.82 8.68
CA GLU A 206 17.81 -34.23 8.59
C GLU A 206 18.54 -34.67 9.86
N VAL A 207 18.04 -35.75 10.48
CA VAL A 207 18.60 -36.36 11.68
C VAL A 207 19.16 -37.72 11.30
N ASP A 208 20.49 -37.77 11.19
CA ASP A 208 21.23 -38.95 10.77
C ASP A 208 21.56 -39.88 11.95
N ALA A 209 21.56 -41.19 11.66
CA ALA A 209 21.88 -42.21 12.64
C ALA A 209 23.38 -42.33 12.96
N TYR A 210 24.28 -41.91 12.05
CA TYR A 210 25.74 -42.08 12.16
C TYR A 210 26.52 -41.00 11.37
N ASN A 211 27.71 -40.60 11.87
CA ASN A 211 28.72 -39.88 11.05
C ASN A 211 29.43 -40.91 10.16
N TYR A 212 29.54 -40.63 8.85
CA TYR A 212 30.44 -41.37 7.95
C TYR A 212 31.89 -40.92 8.10
#